data_AF-A0A560UVB6-F1
#
_entry.id   AF-A0A560UVB6-F1
#
_cell.length_a   1.000
_cell.length_b   1.000
_cell.length_c   1.000
_cell.angle_alpha   90.00
_cell.angle_beta   90.00
_cell.angle_gamma   90.00
#
_symmetry.space_group_name_H-M   'P 1'
#
loop_
_entity.id
_entity.type
_entity.pdbx_description
1 polymer ?
#
loop_
_entity_poly.entity_id
_entity_poly.type
_entity_poly.pdbx_seq_one_letter_code
_entity_poly.pdbx_strand_id
1 'polypeptide(L)'
;MPPRAVSRPARLAAWATAARRAASYALLGMASLLLGACNRHDADQAPASGASSASSAVPAAASMPASAAALASGALAASDSSGTTASFSQGLKRGDLMRVVFPNWHEGNDPAAQAVEVPLPERDDSGRIRRTAGSASAKTVASRIEITPREVIRLDDTHAVMLTEGVGIDDTGVRDDGYAAGAWLGAYFFRRDASGWMLYKRVDGVDYLGVAGSLGDTSVTRIGAGEFGLIVTGGGCWQGFCGTWASVYGVAPGRIATYASTVPVDGNNLGASGDCEATLKAASPAHGTAASETDVVVSNDAGSPPACFEVDGKLSLVTAEDGTSEMRIHFDGAETIASGDDGGLRLIHQTAVYRLRDGKYVLSSGHNPVPAF
;
A
#
# COMPACT_ATOMS: atom_id res chain seq x y z
N MET A 1 34.74 -52.91 -42.11
CA MET A 1 33.64 -52.17 -41.47
C MET A 1 32.96 -53.07 -40.44
N PRO A 2 33.26 -52.93 -39.14
CA PRO A 2 32.49 -53.56 -38.07
C PRO A 2 31.39 -52.60 -37.54
N PRO A 3 30.31 -53.12 -36.92
CA PRO A 3 29.20 -52.31 -36.44
C PRO A 3 29.54 -51.61 -35.10
N ARG A 4 29.15 -50.34 -34.99
CA ARG A 4 29.24 -49.54 -33.76
C ARG A 4 28.20 -50.01 -32.73
N ALA A 5 28.69 -50.29 -31.53
CA ALA A 5 27.87 -50.51 -30.33
C ALA A 5 27.13 -49.23 -29.92
N VAL A 6 25.86 -49.38 -29.56
CA VAL A 6 25.01 -48.33 -28.97
C VAL A 6 25.18 -48.38 -27.46
N SER A 7 25.84 -47.39 -26.88
CA SER A 7 25.90 -47.17 -25.43
C SER A 7 24.84 -46.16 -25.00
N ARG A 8 23.83 -46.61 -24.24
CA ARG A 8 23.00 -45.76 -23.38
C ARG A 8 23.80 -45.39 -22.13
N PRO A 9 23.64 -44.14 -21.62
CA PRO A 9 23.69 -43.96 -20.19
C PRO A 9 22.49 -43.19 -19.61
N ALA A 10 22.05 -43.72 -18.46
CA ALA A 10 21.72 -42.98 -17.25
C ALA A 10 20.44 -42.12 -17.22
N ARG A 11 19.31 -42.81 -17.07
CA ARG A 11 18.21 -42.36 -16.20
C ARG A 11 18.65 -42.41 -14.73
N LEU A 12 19.49 -41.47 -14.28
CA LEU A 12 19.85 -41.34 -12.86
C LEU A 12 20.08 -39.87 -12.42
N ALA A 13 19.68 -38.89 -13.22
CA ALA A 13 19.85 -37.45 -12.92
C ALA A 13 18.54 -36.72 -12.52
N ALA A 14 17.46 -37.44 -12.23
CA ALA A 14 16.15 -36.84 -11.96
C ALA A 14 15.70 -36.90 -10.48
N TRP A 15 16.52 -37.42 -9.57
CA TRP A 15 16.15 -37.58 -8.15
C TRP A 15 16.95 -36.69 -7.18
N ALA A 16 17.91 -35.90 -7.66
CA ALA A 16 18.73 -35.02 -6.82
C ALA A 16 18.24 -33.55 -6.75
N THR A 17 17.31 -33.14 -7.61
CA THR A 17 16.83 -31.75 -7.70
C THR A 17 15.51 -31.49 -6.96
N ALA A 18 14.84 -32.54 -6.46
CA ALA A 18 13.60 -32.41 -5.70
C ALA A 18 13.81 -32.28 -4.18
N ALA A 19 14.99 -32.66 -3.65
CA ALA A 19 15.26 -32.66 -2.21
C ALA A 19 15.85 -31.34 -1.66
N ARG A 20 16.22 -30.37 -2.50
CA ARG A 20 16.77 -29.07 -2.06
C ARG A 20 15.76 -27.91 -1.99
N ARG A 21 14.49 -28.15 -2.33
CA ARG A 21 13.41 -27.13 -2.24
C ARG A 21 12.46 -27.33 -1.04
N ALA A 22 12.71 -28.32 -0.18
CA ALA A 22 11.87 -28.63 0.98
C ALA A 22 12.45 -28.15 2.33
N ALA A 23 13.63 -27.50 2.37
CA ALA A 23 14.30 -27.12 3.61
C ALA A 23 14.25 -25.61 3.95
N SER A 24 13.57 -24.78 3.15
CA SER A 24 13.50 -23.33 3.35
C SER A 24 12.15 -22.82 3.87
N TYR A 25 11.21 -23.71 4.21
CA TYR A 25 9.87 -23.35 4.72
C TYR A 25 9.58 -23.89 6.14
N ALA A 26 10.61 -24.31 6.88
CA ALA A 26 10.45 -24.92 8.22
C ALA A 26 10.99 -24.05 9.38
N LEU A 27 11.21 -22.75 9.19
CA LEU A 27 11.69 -21.84 10.24
C LEU A 27 10.78 -20.63 10.51
N LEU A 28 9.53 -20.67 10.04
CA LEU A 28 8.53 -19.60 10.25
C LEU A 28 7.31 -20.04 11.08
N GLY A 29 7.46 -21.09 11.88
CA GLY A 29 6.39 -21.55 12.76
C GLY A 29 6.93 -22.26 13.98
N MET A 30 7.32 -21.49 15.00
CA MET A 30 7.27 -21.86 16.43
C MET A 30 7.79 -20.69 17.30
N ALA A 31 6.94 -19.68 17.51
CA ALA A 31 7.06 -18.77 18.66
C ALA A 31 5.71 -18.02 18.86
N SER A 32 4.66 -18.78 19.15
CA SER A 32 3.39 -18.22 19.63
C SER A 32 2.84 -19.11 20.74
N LEU A 33 3.58 -19.21 21.84
CA LEU A 33 3.05 -19.70 23.10
C LEU A 33 3.79 -18.97 24.25
N LEU A 34 3.00 -18.53 25.22
CA LEU A 34 3.34 -17.91 26.51
C LEU A 34 3.43 -16.38 26.53
N LEU A 35 2.31 -15.74 26.85
CA LEU A 35 2.15 -14.98 28.10
C LEU A 35 0.66 -14.65 28.29
N GLY A 36 -0.01 -15.52 29.03
CA GLY A 36 -1.28 -15.22 29.70
C GLY A 36 -1.02 -14.79 31.14
N ALA A 37 -1.88 -13.90 31.61
CA ALA A 37 -2.21 -13.62 33.02
C ALA A 37 -1.16 -12.94 33.90
N CYS A 38 -1.36 -11.64 34.12
CA CYS A 38 -1.42 -11.08 35.48
C CYS A 38 -2.67 -10.19 35.56
N ASN A 39 -3.59 -10.61 36.41
CA ASN A 39 -4.92 -10.03 36.62
C ASN A 39 -4.87 -9.19 37.91
N ARG A 40 -5.62 -8.08 37.89
CA ARG A 40 -6.30 -7.42 39.02
C ARG A 40 -5.51 -7.13 40.32
N HIS A 41 -5.49 -5.84 40.67
CA HIS A 41 -5.65 -5.41 42.06
C HIS A 41 -6.74 -4.35 42.17
N ASP A 42 -7.40 -4.40 43.30
CA ASP A 42 -8.77 -4.01 43.57
C ASP A 42 -9.03 -2.50 43.64
N ALA A 43 -10.31 -2.20 43.43
CA ALA A 43 -10.95 -0.96 43.79
C ALA A 43 -11.08 -0.84 45.32
N ASP A 44 -10.90 0.38 45.83
CA ASP A 44 -11.44 0.79 47.12
C ASP A 44 -12.05 2.20 47.05
N GLN A 45 -12.94 2.43 47.99
CA GLN A 45 -14.16 3.22 47.90
C GLN A 45 -14.04 4.75 48.00
N ALA A 46 -15.07 5.39 47.44
CA ALA A 46 -15.78 6.66 47.69
C ALA A 46 -15.64 7.32 49.10
N PRO A 47 -16.17 8.54 49.39
CA PRO A 47 -17.20 9.30 48.65
C PRO A 47 -17.02 10.84 48.62
N ALA A 48 -17.93 11.56 47.96
CA ALA A 48 -18.84 12.51 48.63
C ALA A 48 -19.53 13.49 47.66
N SER A 49 -20.87 13.51 47.79
CA SER A 49 -21.75 14.69 47.89
C SER A 49 -21.87 15.67 46.71
N GLY A 50 -23.12 15.90 46.30
CA GLY A 50 -23.50 17.11 45.57
C GLY A 50 -24.89 17.04 44.95
N ALA A 51 -25.92 17.14 45.78
CA ALA A 51 -27.33 17.20 45.38
C ALA A 51 -27.68 18.43 44.52
N SER A 52 -28.64 18.30 43.60
CA SER A 52 -29.95 19.00 43.63
C SER A 52 -30.60 19.09 42.23
N SER A 53 -31.75 18.43 42.08
CA SER A 53 -33.08 19.02 41.85
C SER A 53 -33.17 20.39 41.12
N ALA A 54 -34.12 20.71 40.24
CA ALA A 54 -35.24 20.02 39.63
C ALA A 54 -35.91 20.98 38.60
N SER A 55 -36.71 20.39 37.71
CA SER A 55 -38.08 20.81 37.34
C SER A 55 -38.37 22.04 36.45
N SER A 56 -39.22 21.75 35.45
CA SER A 56 -40.47 22.45 35.10
C SER A 56 -40.53 23.34 33.84
N ALA A 57 -41.29 22.81 32.88
CA ALA A 57 -42.53 23.37 32.32
C ALA A 57 -42.51 24.34 31.11
N VAL A 58 -43.26 23.89 30.09
CA VAL A 58 -43.90 24.61 28.96
C VAL A 58 -45.13 25.39 29.47
N PRO A 59 -45.64 26.45 28.80
CA PRO A 59 -46.69 26.36 27.75
C PRO A 59 -46.48 27.36 26.55
N ALA A 60 -46.88 27.05 25.31
CA ALA A 60 -48.15 27.38 24.59
C ALA A 60 -48.47 28.90 24.48
N ALA A 61 -49.06 29.50 23.44
CA ALA A 61 -49.52 29.17 22.09
C ALA A 61 -49.93 30.50 21.39
N ALA A 62 -50.47 30.37 20.16
CA ALA A 62 -51.29 31.31 19.37
C ALA A 62 -50.58 32.12 18.26
N SER A 63 -51.14 32.42 17.08
CA SER A 63 -52.23 31.89 16.21
C SER A 63 -52.38 32.92 15.06
N MET A 64 -52.15 32.51 13.79
CA MET A 64 -52.89 32.74 12.51
C MET A 64 -53.72 34.03 12.23
N PRO A 65 -54.31 34.27 11.03
CA PRO A 65 -54.21 33.64 9.69
C PRO A 65 -54.11 34.63 8.49
N ALA A 66 -53.93 34.13 7.26
CA ALA A 66 -54.81 34.44 6.11
C ALA A 66 -54.53 33.51 4.90
N SER A 67 -55.59 32.84 4.46
CA SER A 67 -55.69 31.82 3.40
C SER A 67 -55.94 32.40 2.01
N ALA A 68 -55.58 31.63 0.96
CA ALA A 68 -56.42 31.19 -0.17
C ALA A 68 -55.51 30.48 -1.21
N ALA A 69 -55.46 29.14 -1.32
CA ALA A 69 -56.44 28.18 -1.85
C ALA A 69 -56.67 28.25 -3.36
N ALA A 70 -56.15 27.24 -4.09
CA ALA A 70 -56.81 26.62 -5.24
C ALA A 70 -56.39 25.14 -5.37
N LEU A 71 -57.40 24.27 -5.33
CA LEU A 71 -57.42 22.81 -5.53
C LEU A 71 -57.27 22.51 -7.06
N ALA A 72 -57.04 21.31 -7.60
CA ALA A 72 -57.37 19.95 -7.15
C ALA A 72 -56.67 18.87 -8.02
N SER A 73 -56.67 17.64 -7.48
CA SER A 73 -56.83 16.35 -8.17
C SER A 73 -55.62 15.64 -8.81
N GLY A 74 -54.96 14.81 -8.00
CA GLY A 74 -55.25 13.36 -7.98
C GLY A 74 -54.77 12.50 -9.15
N ALA A 75 -53.63 11.82 -8.96
CA ALA A 75 -53.39 10.48 -9.48
C ALA A 75 -52.64 9.66 -8.42
N LEU A 76 -53.25 8.54 -8.03
CA LEU A 76 -52.74 7.56 -7.08
C LEU A 76 -51.63 6.72 -7.71
N ALA A 77 -50.50 6.66 -6.98
CA ALA A 77 -49.61 5.52 -6.77
C ALA A 77 -49.38 4.52 -7.92
N ALA A 78 -48.15 4.54 -8.44
CA ALA A 78 -47.36 3.31 -8.47
C ALA A 78 -46.09 3.58 -7.65
N SER A 79 -46.11 3.10 -6.41
CA SER A 79 -44.93 2.96 -5.56
C SER A 79 -44.03 1.90 -6.19
N ASP A 80 -43.01 2.36 -6.90
CA ASP A 80 -41.80 1.57 -7.11
C ASP A 80 -40.62 2.53 -7.25
N SER A 81 -40.03 2.90 -6.12
CA SER A 81 -38.85 3.75 -6.05
C SER A 81 -38.17 3.55 -4.72
N SER A 82 -37.45 2.43 -4.57
CA SER A 82 -36.16 2.46 -3.87
C SER A 82 -35.17 3.28 -4.72
N GLY A 83 -35.52 4.55 -4.94
CA GLY A 83 -34.73 5.49 -5.72
C GLY A 83 -33.66 6.04 -4.80
N THR A 84 -32.50 5.39 -4.78
CA THR A 84 -31.26 6.08 -4.40
C THR A 84 -31.15 7.27 -5.34
N THR A 85 -31.50 8.46 -4.87
CA THR A 85 -31.24 9.70 -5.60
C THR A 85 -29.75 9.70 -5.90
N ALA A 86 -29.38 9.77 -7.18
CA ALA A 86 -27.98 9.84 -7.55
C ALA A 86 -27.34 11.00 -6.77
N SER A 87 -26.33 10.69 -5.96
CA SER A 87 -25.61 11.70 -5.20
C SER A 87 -24.58 12.36 -6.11
N PHE A 88 -24.47 13.69 -6.02
CA PHE A 88 -23.58 14.49 -6.84
C PHE A 88 -22.73 15.42 -5.95
N SER A 89 -21.47 15.62 -6.35
CA SER A 89 -20.62 16.67 -5.81
C SER A 89 -20.48 17.81 -6.81
N GLN A 90 -20.54 19.05 -6.35
CA GLN A 90 -20.33 20.23 -7.20
C GLN A 90 -18.85 20.41 -7.61
N GLY A 91 -17.92 19.77 -6.90
CA GLY A 91 -16.49 19.87 -7.15
C GLY A 91 -15.73 18.59 -6.84
N LEU A 92 -14.41 18.70 -6.81
CA LEU A 92 -13.49 17.58 -6.58
C LEU A 92 -12.89 17.60 -5.16
N LYS A 93 -13.54 18.27 -4.20
CA LYS A 93 -13.09 18.23 -2.79
C LYS A 93 -13.26 16.82 -2.26
N ARG A 94 -12.19 16.29 -1.63
CA ARG A 94 -12.12 14.92 -1.09
C ARG A 94 -13.36 14.55 -0.25
N GLY A 95 -13.70 15.36 0.75
CA GLY A 95 -14.85 15.07 1.62
C GLY A 95 -16.21 15.08 0.92
N ASP A 96 -16.40 15.91 -0.11
CA ASP A 96 -17.64 15.91 -0.90
C ASP A 96 -17.75 14.64 -1.75
N LEU A 97 -16.65 14.23 -2.38
CA LEU A 97 -16.58 12.98 -3.14
C LEU A 97 -16.75 11.76 -2.22
N MET A 98 -16.17 11.76 -1.02
CA MET A 98 -16.38 10.71 -0.03
C MET A 98 -17.86 10.57 0.32
N ARG A 99 -18.60 11.65 0.53
CA ARG A 99 -20.06 11.60 0.79
C ARG A 99 -20.89 11.16 -0.42
N VAL A 100 -20.39 11.34 -1.64
CA VAL A 100 -21.03 10.76 -2.84
C VAL A 100 -20.90 9.23 -2.83
N VAL A 101 -19.77 8.68 -2.38
CA VAL A 101 -19.52 7.24 -2.34
C VAL A 101 -20.10 6.58 -1.08
N PHE A 102 -19.96 7.25 0.06
CA PHE A 102 -20.28 6.80 1.41
C PHE A 102 -21.09 7.88 2.11
N PRO A 103 -22.44 7.89 1.97
CA PRO A 103 -23.28 8.98 2.45
C PRO A 103 -23.18 9.30 3.95
N ASN A 104 -22.83 8.29 4.76
CA ASN A 104 -22.67 8.43 6.21
C ASN A 104 -21.22 8.72 6.65
N TRP A 105 -20.30 8.91 5.70
CA TRP A 105 -18.91 9.22 6.00
C TRP A 105 -18.76 10.71 6.35
N HIS A 106 -17.99 10.98 7.39
CA HIS A 106 -17.65 12.33 7.81
C HIS A 106 -16.15 12.48 8.07
N GLU A 107 -15.63 13.67 7.78
CA GLU A 107 -14.24 14.02 8.06
C GLU A 107 -14.06 14.29 9.56
N GLY A 108 -12.94 13.84 10.13
CA GLY A 108 -12.63 14.02 11.55
C GLY A 108 -11.78 12.88 12.09
N ASN A 109 -11.48 12.92 13.39
CA ASN A 109 -10.66 11.91 14.06
C ASN A 109 -11.48 10.83 14.76
N ASP A 110 -12.80 10.80 14.56
CA ASP A 110 -13.67 9.75 15.09
C ASP A 110 -13.64 8.55 14.12
N PRO A 111 -13.07 7.40 14.50
CA PRO A 111 -13.03 6.22 13.64
C PRO A 111 -14.43 5.74 13.24
N ALA A 112 -15.44 5.95 14.09
CA ALA A 112 -16.82 5.57 13.78
C ALA A 112 -17.40 6.40 12.63
N ALA A 113 -16.99 7.67 12.51
CA ALA A 113 -17.42 8.58 11.45
C ALA A 113 -16.77 8.27 10.08
N GLN A 114 -15.67 7.52 10.09
CA GLN A 114 -14.96 7.06 8.90
C GLN A 114 -15.13 5.56 8.62
N ALA A 115 -15.83 4.84 9.49
CA ALA A 115 -16.10 3.42 9.34
C ALA A 115 -17.08 3.17 8.21
N VAL A 116 -16.72 2.29 7.28
CA VAL A 116 -17.58 1.84 6.18
C VAL A 116 -17.52 0.32 6.04
N GLU A 117 -18.58 -0.25 5.48
CA GLU A 117 -18.59 -1.65 5.06
C GLU A 117 -18.40 -1.71 3.54
N VAL A 118 -17.39 -2.44 3.09
CA VAL A 118 -17.07 -2.60 1.66
C VAL A 118 -16.70 -4.05 1.32
N PRO A 119 -16.98 -4.49 0.08
CA PRO A 119 -16.53 -5.80 -0.39
C PRO A 119 -15.03 -5.76 -0.73
N LEU A 120 -14.20 -6.46 0.06
CA LEU A 120 -12.75 -6.54 -0.18
C LEU A 120 -12.34 -7.96 -0.56
N PRO A 121 -11.27 -8.12 -1.36
CA PRO A 121 -10.68 -9.43 -1.60
C PRO A 121 -10.31 -10.14 -0.28
N GLU A 122 -10.74 -11.38 -0.12
CA GLU A 122 -10.43 -12.20 1.05
C GLU A 122 -8.96 -12.58 1.05
N ARG A 123 -8.30 -12.48 2.20
CA ARG A 123 -6.92 -12.90 2.41
C ARG A 123 -6.87 -14.20 3.22
N ASP A 124 -5.93 -15.07 2.90
CA ASP A 124 -5.62 -16.24 3.73
C ASP A 124 -4.68 -15.90 4.88
N ASP A 125 -4.40 -16.88 5.74
CA ASP A 125 -3.55 -16.73 6.93
C ASP A 125 -2.09 -16.40 6.56
N SER A 126 -1.68 -16.62 5.31
CA SER A 126 -0.38 -16.19 4.77
C SER A 126 -0.42 -14.81 4.12
N GLY A 127 -1.56 -14.12 4.22
CA GLY A 127 -1.79 -12.79 3.68
C GLY A 127 -2.07 -12.75 2.18
N ARG A 128 -2.22 -13.90 1.50
CA ARG A 128 -2.44 -13.97 0.05
C ARG A 128 -3.92 -13.85 -0.29
N ILE A 129 -4.20 -13.20 -1.41
CA ILE A 129 -5.57 -13.05 -1.92
C ILE A 129 -6.14 -14.41 -2.34
N ARG A 130 -7.22 -14.84 -1.69
CA ARG A 130 -7.97 -16.05 -2.02
C ARG A 130 -8.72 -15.85 -3.32
N ARG A 131 -8.60 -16.81 -4.23
CA ARG A 131 -9.35 -16.84 -5.50
C ARG A 131 -10.48 -17.85 -5.44
N THR A 132 -11.55 -17.56 -6.16
CA THR A 132 -12.65 -18.51 -6.35
C THR A 132 -12.15 -19.69 -7.19
N ALA A 133 -12.41 -20.92 -6.74
CA ALA A 133 -11.97 -22.12 -7.45
C ALA A 133 -12.49 -22.12 -8.90
N GLY A 134 -11.60 -22.32 -9.86
CA GLY A 134 -11.92 -22.29 -11.30
C GLY A 134 -12.13 -20.89 -11.90
N SER A 135 -11.85 -19.81 -11.16
CA SER A 135 -11.94 -18.43 -11.64
C SER A 135 -10.64 -17.66 -11.40
N ALA A 136 -10.34 -16.70 -12.28
CA ALA A 136 -9.27 -15.73 -12.08
C ALA A 136 -9.64 -14.64 -11.06
N SER A 137 -10.93 -14.51 -10.71
CA SER A 137 -11.41 -13.48 -9.79
C SER A 137 -11.13 -13.82 -8.32
N ALA A 138 -10.79 -12.79 -7.55
CA ALA A 138 -10.69 -12.90 -6.10
C ALA A 138 -12.05 -13.21 -5.49
N LYS A 139 -12.07 -14.02 -4.43
CA LYS A 139 -13.24 -14.13 -3.56
C LYS A 139 -13.29 -12.86 -2.70
N THR A 140 -14.48 -12.26 -2.56
CA THR A 140 -14.66 -11.05 -1.75
C THR A 140 -15.49 -11.33 -0.51
N VAL A 141 -15.22 -10.60 0.56
CA VAL A 141 -15.98 -10.61 1.82
C VAL A 141 -16.36 -9.18 2.20
N ALA A 142 -17.54 -9.00 2.81
CA ALA A 142 -17.88 -7.72 3.44
C ALA A 142 -16.90 -7.48 4.58
N SER A 143 -16.24 -6.32 4.57
CA SER A 143 -15.21 -5.96 5.54
C SER A 143 -15.50 -4.56 6.07
N ARG A 144 -15.37 -4.42 7.39
CA ARG A 144 -15.45 -3.13 8.06
C ARG A 144 -14.07 -2.49 8.06
N ILE A 145 -13.98 -1.28 7.51
CA ILE A 145 -12.72 -0.53 7.44
C ILE A 145 -12.94 0.93 7.86
N GLU A 146 -11.91 1.54 8.42
CA GLU A 146 -11.77 2.99 8.44
C GLU A 146 -11.20 3.44 7.09
N ILE A 147 -11.90 4.36 6.41
CA ILE A 147 -11.50 4.82 5.08
C ILE A 147 -11.17 6.31 5.06
N THR A 148 -9.99 6.65 4.51
CA THR A 148 -9.51 8.02 4.35
C THR A 148 -9.24 8.36 2.88
N PRO A 149 -9.65 9.55 2.38
CA PRO A 149 -9.30 9.97 1.03
C PRO A 149 -7.83 10.41 0.97
N ARG A 150 -7.06 9.84 0.04
CA ARG A 150 -5.64 10.14 -0.17
C ARG A 150 -5.44 11.16 -1.27
N GLU A 151 -5.87 10.84 -2.49
CA GLU A 151 -5.65 11.68 -3.66
C GLU A 151 -6.91 11.86 -4.49
N VAL A 152 -7.02 13.00 -5.17
CA VAL A 152 -8.03 13.22 -6.20
C VAL A 152 -7.31 13.66 -7.46
N ILE A 153 -7.38 12.82 -8.49
CA ILE A 153 -6.73 13.05 -9.77
C ILE A 153 -7.81 13.45 -10.77
N ARG A 154 -7.73 14.66 -11.29
CA ARG A 154 -8.52 15.06 -12.46
C ARG A 154 -7.86 14.45 -13.70
N LEU A 155 -8.52 13.45 -14.29
CA LEU A 155 -8.00 12.68 -15.41
C LEU A 155 -8.13 13.48 -16.71
N ASP A 156 -9.29 14.11 -16.89
CA ASP A 156 -9.61 15.05 -17.96
C ASP A 156 -10.72 16.03 -17.52
N ASP A 157 -11.37 16.69 -18.47
CA ASP A 157 -12.42 17.67 -18.14
C ASP A 157 -13.69 17.07 -17.55
N THR A 158 -13.97 15.80 -17.85
CA THR A 158 -15.19 15.09 -17.47
C THR A 158 -14.94 13.89 -16.57
N HIS A 159 -13.70 13.48 -16.34
CA HIS A 159 -13.34 12.34 -15.49
C HIS A 159 -12.38 12.70 -14.37
N ALA A 160 -12.62 12.12 -13.21
CA ALA A 160 -11.72 12.17 -12.07
C ALA A 160 -11.71 10.82 -11.35
N VAL A 161 -10.71 10.61 -10.50
CA VAL A 161 -10.64 9.47 -9.60
C VAL A 161 -10.20 9.93 -8.22
N MET A 162 -10.86 9.42 -7.20
CA MET A 162 -10.41 9.54 -5.82
C MET A 162 -9.77 8.21 -5.39
N LEU A 163 -8.57 8.30 -4.86
CA LEU A 163 -7.84 7.19 -4.26
C LEU A 163 -8.01 7.26 -2.75
N THR A 164 -8.19 6.11 -2.11
CA THR A 164 -8.38 6.03 -0.66
C THR A 164 -7.44 5.02 -0.03
N GLU A 165 -7.18 5.22 1.25
CA GLU A 165 -6.60 4.23 2.14
C GLU A 165 -7.71 3.65 3.01
N GLY A 166 -7.75 2.32 3.13
CA GLY A 166 -8.73 1.59 3.93
C GLY A 166 -8.04 0.66 4.92
N VAL A 167 -8.27 0.83 6.22
CA VAL A 167 -7.64 0.00 7.26
C VAL A 167 -8.71 -0.80 7.98
N GLY A 168 -8.46 -2.10 8.18
CA GLY A 168 -9.38 -2.97 8.89
C GLY A 168 -9.69 -2.41 10.27
N ILE A 169 -10.95 -2.48 10.71
CA ILE A 169 -11.32 -2.19 12.10
C ILE A 169 -12.09 -3.37 12.69
N ASP A 170 -11.90 -3.62 13.98
CA ASP A 170 -12.64 -4.65 14.68
C ASP A 170 -14.07 -4.21 15.04
N ASP A 171 -14.81 -5.08 15.74
CA ASP A 171 -16.19 -4.80 16.15
C ASP A 171 -16.30 -3.59 17.11
N THR A 172 -15.23 -3.31 17.86
CA THR A 172 -15.12 -2.17 18.77
C THR A 172 -14.67 -0.88 18.07
N GLY A 173 -14.30 -0.96 16.79
CA GLY A 173 -13.82 0.15 15.98
C GLY A 173 -12.32 0.43 16.13
N VAL A 174 -11.56 -0.49 16.72
CA VAL A 174 -10.11 -0.39 16.83
C VAL A 174 -9.47 -0.79 15.50
N ARG A 175 -8.54 0.02 15.01
CA ARG A 175 -7.78 -0.22 13.78
C ARG A 175 -6.88 -1.44 13.92
N ASP A 176 -6.75 -2.19 12.83
CA ASP A 176 -5.69 -3.17 12.62
C ASP A 176 -4.42 -2.44 12.15
N ASP A 177 -3.68 -1.89 13.11
CA ASP A 177 -2.40 -1.22 12.92
C ASP A 177 -1.22 -2.10 13.38
N GLY A 178 -1.45 -3.41 13.51
CA GLY A 178 -0.40 -4.37 13.80
C GLY A 178 0.74 -4.25 12.80
N TYR A 179 1.97 -4.52 13.24
CA TYR A 179 3.16 -4.30 12.41
C TYR A 179 3.07 -4.95 11.02
N ALA A 180 2.51 -6.16 10.92
CA ALA A 180 2.33 -6.88 9.66
C ALA A 180 1.03 -6.52 8.90
N ALA A 181 0.17 -5.69 9.47
CA ALA A 181 -1.05 -5.22 8.84
C ALA A 181 -0.72 -4.09 7.86
N GLY A 182 -1.13 -4.24 6.61
CA GLY A 182 -1.14 -3.17 5.61
C GLY A 182 -2.51 -2.48 5.53
N ALA A 183 -2.67 -1.68 4.49
CA ALA A 183 -3.90 -0.98 4.17
C ALA A 183 -4.35 -1.28 2.73
N TRP A 184 -5.65 -1.15 2.51
CA TRP A 184 -6.29 -1.30 1.20
C TRP A 184 -6.21 -0.01 0.40
N LEU A 185 -5.77 -0.13 -0.86
CA LEU A 185 -5.90 0.94 -1.84
C LEU A 185 -7.27 0.83 -2.52
N GLY A 186 -8.10 1.86 -2.38
CA GLY A 186 -9.37 1.98 -3.11
C GLY A 186 -9.29 2.99 -4.26
N ALA A 187 -10.11 2.79 -5.30
CA ALA A 187 -10.24 3.73 -6.43
C ALA A 187 -11.70 3.95 -6.83
N TYR A 188 -12.14 5.21 -6.75
CA TYR A 188 -13.51 5.64 -7.03
C TYR A 188 -13.50 6.62 -8.19
N PHE A 189 -14.10 6.23 -9.31
CA PHE A 189 -14.10 7.00 -10.55
C PHE A 189 -15.38 7.81 -10.68
N PHE A 190 -15.19 9.09 -10.95
CA PHE A 190 -16.25 10.07 -11.11
C PHE A 190 -16.32 10.56 -12.54
N ARG A 191 -17.55 10.78 -13.03
CA ARG A 191 -17.82 11.47 -14.28
C ARG A 191 -18.59 12.74 -13.98
N ARG A 192 -18.33 13.79 -14.75
CA ARG A 192 -19.04 15.06 -14.65
C ARG A 192 -20.19 15.09 -15.65
N ASP A 193 -21.37 15.45 -15.18
CA ASP A 193 -22.51 15.83 -16.00
C ASP A 193 -23.01 17.24 -15.62
N ALA A 194 -24.21 17.61 -16.08
CA ALA A 194 -24.81 18.90 -15.79
C ALA A 194 -25.16 19.11 -14.30
N SER A 195 -25.38 18.03 -13.55
CA SER A 195 -25.74 18.05 -12.13
C SER A 195 -24.50 18.08 -11.22
N GLY A 196 -23.38 17.54 -11.69
CA GLY A 196 -22.09 17.59 -10.99
C GLY A 196 -21.25 16.35 -11.25
N TRP A 197 -20.33 16.07 -10.32
CA TRP A 197 -19.52 14.86 -10.30
C TRP A 197 -20.31 13.73 -9.65
N MET A 198 -20.52 12.65 -10.39
CA MET A 198 -21.17 11.43 -9.90
C MET A 198 -20.22 10.24 -9.95
N LEU A 199 -20.30 9.36 -8.95
CA LEU A 199 -19.64 8.06 -9.00
C LEU A 199 -20.22 7.24 -10.14
N TYR A 200 -19.38 6.68 -11.01
CA TYR A 200 -19.82 5.73 -12.06
C TYR A 200 -19.10 4.38 -12.00
N LYS A 201 -17.98 4.30 -11.27
CA LYS A 201 -17.28 3.04 -11.02
C LYS A 201 -16.53 3.11 -9.70
N ARG A 202 -16.58 2.02 -8.93
CA ARG A 202 -15.77 1.83 -7.71
C ARG A 202 -14.96 0.54 -7.81
N VAL A 203 -13.77 0.57 -7.22
CA VAL A 203 -12.89 -0.59 -7.01
C VAL A 203 -12.40 -0.49 -5.57
N ASP A 204 -13.02 -1.26 -4.67
CA ASP A 204 -12.84 -1.09 -3.22
C ASP A 204 -11.50 -1.62 -2.71
N GLY A 205 -11.00 -2.70 -3.32
CA GLY A 205 -9.68 -3.28 -3.02
C GLY A 205 -8.87 -3.45 -4.30
N VAL A 206 -8.19 -2.38 -4.72
CA VAL A 206 -7.23 -2.39 -5.83
C VAL A 206 -6.01 -3.23 -5.47
N ASP A 207 -5.49 -3.01 -4.26
CA ASP A 207 -4.33 -3.71 -3.72
C ASP A 207 -4.31 -3.63 -2.18
N TYR A 208 -3.46 -4.43 -1.55
CA TYR A 208 -3.20 -4.39 -0.11
C TYR A 208 -1.70 -4.25 0.13
N LEU A 209 -1.28 -3.12 0.70
CA LEU A 209 0.11 -2.68 0.74
C LEU A 209 0.49 -2.12 2.11
N GLY A 210 1.79 -1.94 2.30
CA GLY A 210 2.35 -1.26 3.46
C GLY A 210 2.32 -2.09 4.74
N VAL A 211 2.55 -1.41 5.86
CA VAL A 211 2.76 -1.99 7.19
C VAL A 211 2.16 -1.06 8.26
N ALA A 212 1.95 -1.58 9.47
CA ALA A 212 1.38 -0.84 10.60
C ALA A 212 0.08 -0.05 10.26
N GLY A 213 -0.81 -0.65 9.45
CA GLY A 213 -2.09 -0.07 9.09
C GLY A 213 -1.96 1.23 8.28
N SER A 214 -1.03 1.28 7.33
CA SER A 214 -0.79 2.42 6.45
C SER A 214 -0.37 1.96 5.05
N LEU A 215 -0.80 2.65 3.99
CA LEU A 215 -0.25 2.46 2.63
C LEU A 215 1.17 3.02 2.51
N GLY A 216 1.55 3.94 3.40
CA GLY A 216 2.74 4.77 3.29
C GLY A 216 2.50 6.04 2.46
N ASP A 217 3.55 6.49 1.78
CA ASP A 217 3.53 7.72 0.99
C ASP A 217 2.99 7.48 -0.42
N THR A 218 2.29 8.48 -0.95
CA THR A 218 1.75 8.45 -2.31
C THR A 218 2.24 9.64 -3.12
N SER A 219 2.55 9.42 -4.39
CA SER A 219 2.79 10.49 -5.35
C SER A 219 2.16 10.20 -6.69
N VAL A 220 1.75 11.25 -7.39
CA VAL A 220 1.06 11.16 -8.68
C VAL A 220 1.81 11.96 -9.72
N THR A 221 2.07 11.34 -10.88
CA THR A 221 2.72 12.00 -12.02
C THR A 221 1.98 11.66 -13.30
N ARG A 222 1.86 12.60 -14.22
CA ARG A 222 1.30 12.33 -15.56
C ARG A 222 2.30 11.50 -16.35
N ILE A 223 1.88 10.35 -16.89
CA ILE A 223 2.73 9.43 -17.68
C ILE A 223 2.28 9.30 -19.14
N GLY A 224 1.18 9.98 -19.51
CA GLY A 224 0.69 10.05 -20.88
C GLY A 224 -0.44 11.08 -21.06
N ALA A 225 -0.98 11.16 -22.28
CA ALA A 225 -2.00 12.17 -22.66
C ALA A 225 -3.29 12.11 -21.82
N GLY A 226 -3.63 10.94 -21.25
CA GLY A 226 -4.80 10.75 -20.39
C GLY A 226 -4.54 9.72 -19.28
N GLU A 227 -3.29 9.53 -18.92
CA GLU A 227 -2.87 8.50 -17.97
C GLU A 227 -1.88 9.06 -16.95
N PHE A 228 -2.09 8.66 -15.70
CA PHE A 228 -1.29 9.04 -14.54
C PHE A 228 -0.66 7.80 -13.93
N GLY A 229 0.56 7.93 -13.46
CA GLY A 229 1.21 6.97 -12.57
C GLY A 229 0.98 7.38 -11.13
N LEU A 230 0.44 6.46 -10.34
CA LEU A 230 0.44 6.54 -8.87
C LEU A 230 1.60 5.68 -8.37
N ILE A 231 2.51 6.28 -7.61
CA ILE A 231 3.50 5.57 -6.82
C ILE A 231 2.97 5.46 -5.39
N VAL A 232 3.03 4.27 -4.82
CA VAL A 232 2.81 4.02 -3.39
C VAL A 232 4.09 3.45 -2.81
N THR A 233 4.70 4.11 -1.84
CA THR A 233 5.92 3.68 -1.15
C THR A 233 5.62 3.42 0.32
N GLY A 234 5.92 2.20 0.78
CA GLY A 234 5.76 1.80 2.16
C GLY A 234 6.92 0.91 2.60
N GLY A 235 7.26 0.96 3.89
CA GLY A 235 8.44 0.30 4.42
C GLY A 235 8.39 0.15 5.93
N GLY A 236 9.29 -0.68 6.46
CA GLY A 236 9.37 -0.98 7.88
C GLY A 236 10.69 -1.64 8.24
N CYS A 237 10.98 -1.70 9.54
CA CYS A 237 12.17 -2.34 10.10
C CYS A 237 11.82 -3.60 10.90
N TRP A 238 12.45 -4.73 10.59
CA TRP A 238 12.28 -5.99 11.31
C TRP A 238 13.64 -6.55 11.73
N GLN A 239 13.84 -6.75 13.04
CA GLN A 239 15.11 -7.25 13.60
C GLN A 239 16.35 -6.45 13.14
N GLY A 240 16.20 -5.14 12.96
CA GLY A 240 17.29 -4.26 12.54
C GLY A 240 17.52 -4.19 11.03
N PHE A 241 16.77 -4.95 10.22
CA PHE A 241 16.71 -4.81 8.77
C PHE A 241 15.56 -3.91 8.38
N CYS A 242 15.84 -2.82 7.67
CA CYS A 242 14.87 -1.84 7.23
C CYS A 242 14.77 -1.85 5.71
N GLY A 243 13.57 -1.77 5.16
CA GLY A 243 13.36 -1.68 3.73
C GLY A 243 12.15 -0.84 3.36
N THR A 244 12.20 -0.27 2.16
CA THR A 244 11.09 0.44 1.51
C THR A 244 10.82 -0.19 0.16
N TRP A 245 9.55 -0.42 -0.15
CA TRP A 245 9.11 -0.94 -1.44
C TRP A 245 8.10 -0.01 -2.09
N ALA A 246 8.19 0.09 -3.42
CA ALA A 246 7.25 0.83 -4.25
C ALA A 246 6.35 -0.12 -5.06
N SER A 247 5.07 0.23 -5.11
CA SER A 247 4.15 -0.25 -6.14
C SER A 247 3.73 0.93 -7.03
N VAL A 248 3.61 0.68 -8.33
CA VAL A 248 3.25 1.69 -9.32
C VAL A 248 1.99 1.27 -10.07
N TYR A 249 1.01 2.16 -10.15
CA TYR A 249 -0.27 1.91 -10.80
C TYR A 249 -0.50 2.90 -11.93
N GLY A 250 -0.95 2.40 -13.08
CA GLY A 250 -1.50 3.23 -14.16
C GLY A 250 -2.96 3.57 -13.88
N VAL A 251 -3.29 4.85 -13.99
CA VAL A 251 -4.62 5.39 -13.67
C VAL A 251 -5.13 6.20 -14.86
N ALA A 252 -6.26 5.77 -15.39
CA ALA A 252 -6.94 6.36 -16.55
C ALA A 252 -8.47 6.34 -16.32
N PRO A 253 -9.29 6.99 -17.16
CA PRO A 253 -10.75 6.97 -16.98
C PRO A 253 -11.31 5.55 -16.84
N GLY A 254 -11.86 5.25 -15.65
CA GLY A 254 -12.50 3.98 -15.33
C GLY A 254 -11.53 2.81 -15.19
N ARG A 255 -10.22 3.04 -15.14
CA ARG A 255 -9.20 2.00 -15.10
C ARG A 255 -8.11 2.35 -14.10
N ILE A 256 -7.79 1.39 -13.25
CA ILE A 256 -6.55 1.34 -12.47
C ILE A 256 -5.92 -0.04 -12.68
N ALA A 257 -4.61 -0.07 -12.91
CA ALA A 257 -3.88 -1.32 -13.15
C ALA A 257 -2.49 -1.26 -12.54
N THR A 258 -2.04 -2.34 -11.92
CA THR A 258 -0.69 -2.46 -11.36
C THR A 258 0.35 -2.57 -12.46
N TYR A 259 1.25 -1.60 -12.58
CA TYR A 259 2.35 -1.57 -13.55
C TYR A 259 3.66 -2.10 -12.96
N ALA A 260 3.87 -1.89 -11.66
CA ALA A 260 4.94 -2.53 -10.88
C ALA A 260 4.42 -2.81 -9.48
N SER A 261 4.94 -3.84 -8.82
CA SER A 261 4.51 -4.23 -7.48
C SER A 261 5.73 -4.61 -6.65
N THR A 262 5.80 -4.07 -5.43
CA THR A 262 6.80 -4.43 -4.42
C THR A 262 8.25 -4.34 -4.92
N VAL A 263 8.55 -3.28 -5.69
CA VAL A 263 9.90 -2.98 -6.18
C VAL A 263 10.72 -2.42 -5.02
N PRO A 264 11.84 -3.05 -4.62
CA PRO A 264 12.69 -2.50 -3.56
C PRO A 264 13.22 -1.13 -3.99
N VAL A 265 13.12 -0.14 -3.09
CA VAL A 265 13.63 1.21 -3.32
C VAL A 265 14.77 1.50 -2.36
N ASP A 266 14.61 1.13 -1.09
CA ASP A 266 15.63 1.32 -0.05
C ASP A 266 15.84 0.02 0.73
N GLY A 267 17.04 -0.14 1.30
CA GLY A 267 17.35 -1.22 2.22
C GLY A 267 18.58 -0.94 3.07
N ASN A 268 18.51 -1.23 4.36
CA ASN A 268 19.68 -1.21 5.23
C ASN A 268 19.58 -2.24 6.37
N ASN A 269 20.71 -2.55 6.98
CA ASN A 269 20.78 -3.40 8.18
C ASN A 269 21.58 -2.78 9.33
N LEU A 270 21.60 -1.45 9.41
CA LEU A 270 22.36 -0.71 10.42
C LEU A 270 21.95 -1.09 11.86
N GLY A 271 20.67 -1.44 12.05
CA GLY A 271 20.14 -1.86 13.35
C GLY A 271 20.35 -3.34 13.66
N ALA A 272 20.81 -4.15 12.71
CA ALA A 272 20.96 -5.60 12.89
C ALA A 272 22.28 -5.98 13.58
N SER A 273 23.32 -5.14 13.43
CA SER A 273 24.61 -5.28 14.11
C SER A 273 25.17 -3.91 14.47
N GLY A 274 25.69 -3.77 15.69
CA GLY A 274 26.27 -2.51 16.17
C GLY A 274 27.47 -2.02 15.37
N ASP A 275 28.10 -2.89 14.58
CA ASP A 275 29.32 -2.56 13.82
C ASP A 275 29.03 -2.04 12.41
N CYS A 276 27.80 -2.17 11.89
CA CYS A 276 27.51 -1.86 10.49
C CYS A 276 27.63 -0.38 10.15
N GLU A 277 27.11 0.51 11.00
CA GLU A 277 27.21 1.95 10.78
C GLU A 277 28.69 2.41 10.76
N ALA A 278 29.51 1.90 11.68
CA ALA A 278 30.93 2.21 11.75
C ALA A 278 31.67 1.67 10.51
N THR A 279 31.37 0.43 10.09
CA THR A 279 31.98 -0.23 8.93
C THR A 279 31.71 0.55 7.63
N LEU A 280 30.47 0.99 7.41
CA LEU A 280 30.10 1.74 6.20
C LEU A 280 30.67 3.17 6.21
N LYS A 281 30.72 3.84 7.38
CA LYS A 281 31.30 5.19 7.52
C LYS A 281 32.82 5.20 7.36
N ALA A 282 33.53 4.22 7.93
CA ALA A 282 35.00 4.14 7.86
C ALA A 282 35.53 4.05 6.43
N ALA A 283 34.69 3.60 5.50
CA ALA A 283 35.04 3.39 4.10
C ALA A 283 34.58 4.52 3.16
N SER A 284 34.00 5.61 3.68
CA SER A 284 33.73 6.84 2.89
C SER A 284 35.04 7.51 2.48
N PRO A 285 35.33 7.71 1.18
CA PRO A 285 36.57 8.32 0.75
C PRO A 285 36.68 9.77 1.26
N ALA A 286 37.83 10.11 1.80
CA ALA A 286 38.18 11.48 2.15
C ALA A 286 38.15 12.35 0.88
N HIS A 287 37.07 13.12 0.71
CA HIS A 287 36.95 14.30 -0.16
C HIS A 287 37.32 14.13 -1.66
N GLY A 288 36.29 14.11 -2.52
CA GLY A 288 36.34 14.88 -3.76
C GLY A 288 36.40 14.15 -5.10
N THR A 289 36.39 12.82 -5.15
CA THR A 289 36.29 12.08 -6.43
C THR A 289 34.92 11.44 -6.57
N ALA A 290 34.20 11.79 -7.64
CA ALA A 290 32.93 11.18 -8.01
C ALA A 290 33.12 9.66 -8.11
N ALA A 291 32.44 8.91 -7.23
CA ALA A 291 32.51 7.46 -7.18
C ALA A 291 31.97 6.88 -8.49
N SER A 292 32.79 6.09 -9.18
CA SER A 292 32.40 5.34 -10.36
C SER A 292 31.71 4.03 -9.93
N GLU A 293 30.92 3.43 -10.82
CA GLU A 293 30.13 2.19 -10.67
C GLU A 293 30.95 0.94 -10.24
N THR A 294 32.25 1.10 -10.00
CA THR A 294 33.24 0.04 -9.71
C THR A 294 34.27 0.40 -8.62
N ASP A 295 34.09 1.49 -7.87
CA ASP A 295 35.02 1.83 -6.80
C ASP A 295 34.84 0.88 -5.59
N VAL A 296 35.68 -0.16 -5.56
CA VAL A 296 35.88 -1.01 -4.38
C VAL A 296 36.88 -0.31 -3.48
N VAL A 297 36.42 0.13 -2.30
CA VAL A 297 37.30 0.65 -1.26
C VAL A 297 37.71 -0.53 -0.39
N VAL A 298 39.00 -0.86 -0.36
CA VAL A 298 39.52 -1.93 0.50
C VAL A 298 39.56 -1.41 1.94
N SER A 299 38.90 -2.13 2.86
CA SER A 299 38.99 -1.85 4.30
C SER A 299 40.17 -2.62 4.88
N ASN A 300 41.05 -1.94 5.63
CA ASN A 300 42.27 -2.54 6.19
C ASN A 300 42.06 -3.21 7.57
N ASP A 301 40.81 -3.46 7.97
CA ASP A 301 40.51 -4.08 9.26
C ASP A 301 40.52 -5.62 9.17
N ALA A 302 41.38 -6.23 9.99
CA ALA A 302 41.62 -7.66 10.03
C ALA A 302 40.44 -8.42 10.69
N GLY A 303 39.43 -8.73 9.87
CA GLY A 303 38.31 -9.61 10.17
C GLY A 303 37.28 -9.50 9.06
N SER A 304 36.67 -10.59 8.60
CA SER A 304 35.61 -10.51 7.59
C SER A 304 34.49 -9.62 8.14
N PRO A 305 34.23 -8.44 7.54
CA PRO A 305 33.21 -7.54 8.06
C PRO A 305 31.84 -8.24 8.00
N PRO A 306 30.92 -7.94 8.94
CA PRO A 306 29.53 -8.33 8.77
C PRO A 306 29.02 -7.84 7.40
N ALA A 307 28.12 -8.60 6.77
CA ALA A 307 27.49 -8.22 5.50
C ALA A 307 26.58 -7.00 5.75
N CYS A 308 27.15 -5.80 5.73
CA CYS A 308 26.49 -4.54 6.03
C CYS A 308 26.12 -3.84 4.75
N PHE A 309 24.96 -3.21 4.72
CA PHE A 309 24.51 -2.43 3.58
C PHE A 309 23.60 -1.29 4.02
N GLU A 310 23.68 -0.21 3.25
CA GLU A 310 22.77 0.93 3.29
C GLU A 310 22.62 1.41 1.85
N VAL A 311 21.41 1.29 1.31
CA VAL A 311 21.08 1.65 -0.07
C VAL A 311 19.82 2.49 -0.05
N ASP A 312 19.93 3.71 -0.54
CA ASP A 312 18.84 4.67 -0.67
C ASP A 312 18.49 4.85 -2.15
N GLY A 313 17.21 4.74 -2.48
CA GLY A 313 16.66 4.88 -3.81
C GLY A 313 15.76 6.11 -3.95
N LYS A 314 15.96 6.87 -5.02
CA LYS A 314 15.06 7.95 -5.44
C LYS A 314 14.29 7.53 -6.67
N LEU A 315 13.03 7.15 -6.48
CA LEU A 315 12.13 6.74 -7.56
C LEU A 315 11.46 7.94 -8.23
N SER A 316 11.41 7.94 -9.56
CA SER A 316 10.65 8.91 -10.36
C SER A 316 10.02 8.26 -11.59
N LEU A 317 8.90 8.83 -12.05
CA LEU A 317 8.30 8.50 -13.35
C LEU A 317 8.57 9.65 -14.32
N VAL A 318 9.12 9.35 -15.49
CA VAL A 318 9.45 10.32 -16.53
C VAL A 318 8.94 9.83 -17.88
N THR A 319 8.71 10.76 -18.81
CA THR A 319 8.42 10.41 -20.21
C THR A 319 9.73 10.34 -21.00
N ALA A 320 9.99 9.21 -21.64
CA ALA A 320 11.14 9.02 -22.53
C ALA A 320 10.96 9.77 -23.85
N GLU A 321 12.04 9.89 -24.63
CA GLU A 321 12.04 10.58 -25.92
C GLU A 321 11.06 9.97 -26.93
N ASP A 322 10.85 8.65 -26.87
CA ASP A 322 9.89 7.92 -27.70
C ASP A 322 8.43 8.05 -27.21
N GLY A 323 8.20 8.85 -26.16
CA GLY A 323 6.88 9.07 -25.55
C GLY A 323 6.44 7.97 -24.58
N THR A 324 7.23 6.92 -24.38
CA THR A 324 6.92 5.87 -23.40
C THR A 324 7.23 6.33 -21.97
N SER A 325 6.53 5.77 -20.99
CA SER A 325 6.83 6.06 -19.58
C SER A 325 8.01 5.23 -19.10
N GLU A 326 8.95 5.87 -18.41
CA GLU A 326 10.09 5.25 -17.73
C GLU A 326 9.97 5.45 -16.21
N MET A 327 10.15 4.38 -15.46
CA MET A 327 10.38 4.42 -14.02
C MET A 327 11.88 4.37 -13.79
N ARG A 328 12.44 5.38 -13.14
CA ARG A 328 13.86 5.48 -12.83
C ARG A 328 14.07 5.46 -11.34
N ILE A 329 14.99 4.63 -10.87
CA ILE A 329 15.41 4.61 -9.47
C ILE A 329 16.90 4.91 -9.43
N HIS A 330 17.26 6.07 -8.90
CA HIS A 330 18.64 6.44 -8.66
C HIS A 330 19.04 5.94 -7.27
N PHE A 331 20.06 5.09 -7.21
CA PHE A 331 20.54 4.49 -5.98
C PHE A 331 21.86 5.11 -5.56
N ASP A 332 21.93 5.49 -4.29
CA ASP A 332 23.13 5.90 -3.59
C ASP A 332 23.31 4.99 -2.37
N GLY A 333 24.55 4.67 -1.98
CA GLY A 333 24.78 3.87 -0.78
C GLY A 333 26.11 3.13 -0.77
N ALA A 334 26.19 2.11 0.08
CA ALA A 334 27.35 1.23 0.17
C ALA A 334 26.97 -0.15 0.73
N GLU A 335 27.76 -1.16 0.38
CA GLU A 335 27.70 -2.49 0.99
C GLU A 335 29.08 -3.08 1.22
N THR A 336 29.21 -4.00 2.17
CA THR A 336 30.41 -4.82 2.30
C THR A 336 30.35 -6.00 1.34
N ILE A 337 31.46 -6.26 0.65
CA ILE A 337 31.62 -7.41 -0.24
C ILE A 337 32.55 -8.43 0.41
N ALA A 338 32.08 -9.67 0.49
CA ALA A 338 32.93 -10.80 0.83
C ALA A 338 33.78 -11.14 -0.39
N SER A 339 35.05 -10.71 -0.42
CA SER A 339 35.97 -11.04 -1.51
C SER A 339 37.38 -11.31 -0.97
N GLY A 340 37.65 -12.57 -0.64
CA GLY A 340 38.98 -13.01 -0.19
C GLY A 340 39.38 -12.54 1.20
N ASP A 341 40.68 -12.55 1.49
CA ASP A 341 41.26 -12.21 2.79
C ASP A 341 41.12 -10.71 3.13
N ASP A 342 40.84 -9.87 2.14
CA ASP A 342 40.70 -8.41 2.28
C ASP A 342 39.24 -8.02 1.98
N GLY A 343 38.36 -8.09 2.99
CA GLY A 343 36.98 -7.61 2.87
C GLY A 343 36.93 -6.19 2.28
N GLY A 344 36.02 -5.96 1.32
CA GLY A 344 35.90 -4.68 0.63
C GLY A 344 34.59 -3.98 0.92
N LEU A 345 34.55 -2.67 0.67
CA LEU A 345 33.34 -1.88 0.55
C LEU A 345 33.07 -1.60 -0.94
N ARG A 346 31.85 -1.81 -1.40
CA ARG A 346 31.36 -1.38 -2.70
C ARG A 346 30.49 -0.15 -2.52
N LEU A 347 30.90 0.98 -3.09
CA LEU A 347 30.04 2.16 -3.20
C LEU A 347 28.96 1.93 -4.27
N ILE A 348 27.77 2.42 -4.01
CA ILE A 348 26.62 2.35 -4.91
C ILE A 348 26.30 3.77 -5.34
N HIS A 349 26.42 4.02 -6.64
CA HIS A 349 25.96 5.23 -7.30
C HIS A 349 25.54 4.86 -8.72
N GLN A 350 24.28 4.47 -8.89
CA GLN A 350 23.80 3.92 -10.16
C GLN A 350 22.32 4.20 -10.39
N THR A 351 21.82 3.93 -11.58
CA THR A 351 20.40 4.09 -11.89
C THR A 351 19.84 2.86 -12.59
N ALA A 352 18.76 2.32 -12.03
CA ALA A 352 17.94 1.33 -12.73
C ALA A 352 16.84 2.04 -13.52
N VAL A 353 16.74 1.73 -14.81
CA VAL A 353 15.73 2.29 -15.72
C VAL A 353 14.79 1.18 -16.17
N TYR A 354 13.51 1.34 -15.86
CA TYR A 354 12.46 0.43 -16.26
C TYR A 354 11.56 1.12 -17.29
N ARG A 355 11.23 0.44 -18.38
CA ARG A 355 10.32 0.95 -19.42
C ARG A 355 8.97 0.31 -19.32
N LEU A 356 7.90 1.10 -19.46
CA LEU A 356 6.55 0.59 -19.52
C LEU A 356 6.32 -0.17 -20.83
N ARG A 357 6.10 -1.47 -20.75
CA ARG A 357 5.80 -2.37 -21.87
C ARG A 357 4.66 -3.28 -21.48
N ASP A 358 3.64 -3.39 -22.32
CA ASP A 358 2.46 -4.24 -22.10
C ASP A 358 1.81 -4.05 -20.71
N GLY A 359 1.76 -2.80 -20.24
CA GLY A 359 1.20 -2.45 -18.94
C GLY A 359 2.06 -2.89 -17.74
N LYS A 360 3.36 -3.12 -17.93
CA LYS A 360 4.32 -3.43 -16.86
C LYS A 360 5.62 -2.64 -17.02
N TYR A 361 6.20 -2.18 -15.91
CA TYR A 361 7.56 -1.65 -15.94
C TYR A 361 8.55 -2.81 -15.98
N VAL A 362 9.35 -2.88 -17.05
CA VAL A 362 10.35 -3.92 -17.27
C VAL A 362 11.73 -3.28 -17.27
N LEU A 363 12.68 -3.87 -16.54
CA LEU A 363 14.05 -3.37 -16.46
C LEU A 363 14.66 -3.33 -17.86
N SER A 364 15.23 -2.18 -18.21
CA SER A 364 15.79 -1.92 -19.54
C SER A 364 17.28 -1.56 -19.48
N SER A 365 17.76 -0.98 -18.37
CA SER A 365 19.16 -0.65 -18.12
C SER A 365 19.46 -0.61 -16.62
N GLY A 366 20.71 -0.86 -16.25
CA GLY A 366 21.16 -0.94 -14.86
C GLY A 366 20.65 -2.18 -14.13
N HIS A 367 20.69 -2.15 -12.80
CA HIS A 367 20.10 -3.16 -11.93
C HIS A 367 19.67 -2.54 -10.60
N ASN A 368 18.78 -3.21 -9.87
CA ASN A 368 18.41 -2.82 -8.52
C ASN A 368 19.44 -3.40 -7.54
N PRO A 369 20.22 -2.58 -6.82
CA PRO A 369 21.26 -3.05 -5.92
C PRO A 369 20.75 -3.35 -4.50
N VAL A 370 19.47 -3.09 -4.19
CA VAL A 370 18.91 -3.31 -2.85
C VAL A 370 18.92 -4.81 -2.55
N PRO A 371 19.60 -5.25 -1.47
CA PRO A 371 19.64 -6.66 -1.08
C PRO A 371 18.26 -7.22 -0.71
N ALA A 372 18.06 -8.51 -0.94
CA ALA A 372 16.87 -9.23 -0.46
C ALA A 372 17.09 -9.66 1.00
N PHE A 373 16.10 -9.45 1.86
CA PHE A 373 16.12 -9.87 3.26
C PHE A 373 14.72 -10.23 3.78
#